data_AF-A0A8S3GEH1-F1
#
_entry.id   AF-A0A8S3GEH1-F1
#
_cell.length_a   1.000
_cell.length_b   1.000
_cell.length_c   1.000
_cell.angle_alpha   90.00
_cell.angle_beta   90.00
_cell.angle_gamma   90.00
#
_symmetry.space_group_name_H-M   'P 1'
#
loop_
_entity.id
_entity.type
_entity.pdbx_description
1 polymer ?
#
loop_
_entity_poly.entity_id
_entity_poly.type
_entity_poly.pdbx_seq_one_letter_code
_entity_poly.pdbx_strand_id
1 'polypeptide(L)'
;VPQVFIKPLSSLDRHSWFHGKVSRCEAEYLLTQGINGSFLVRDSETVPGQLSISLRYDGRIYHYRINTDENGQYYVSTELRFATLQQLIHHHSITTDGLVHLLLYPINKHKIQPALFKID
;
A
#
# COMPACT_ATOMS: atom_id res chain seq x y z
N VAL A 1 -5.16 9.66 33.40
CA VAL A 1 -5.76 9.34 32.08
C VAL A 1 -4.61 9.15 31.10
N PRO A 2 -4.40 7.97 30.48
CA PRO A 2 -3.26 7.80 29.61
C PRO A 2 -3.46 8.62 28.34
N GLN A 3 -2.44 9.39 27.98
CA GLN A 3 -2.40 10.18 26.76
C GLN A 3 -2.39 9.22 25.57
N VAL A 4 -3.55 9.00 24.97
CA VAL A 4 -3.66 8.37 23.65
C VAL A 4 -2.88 9.26 22.70
N PHE A 5 -1.74 8.79 22.22
CA PHE A 5 -0.99 9.45 21.16
C PHE A 5 -1.82 9.39 19.89
N ILE A 6 -2.70 10.38 19.72
CA ILE A 6 -3.36 10.64 18.44
C ILE A 6 -2.25 11.18 17.54
N LYS A 7 -1.55 10.27 16.85
CA LYS A 7 -0.78 10.67 15.67
C LYS A 7 -1.77 11.39 14.76
N PRO A 8 -1.47 12.61 14.28
CA PRO A 8 -2.27 13.23 13.24
C PRO A 8 -2.42 12.18 12.14
N LEU A 9 -3.65 11.86 11.72
CA LEU A 9 -3.86 11.01 10.55
C LEU A 9 -3.02 11.63 9.46
N SER A 10 -1.98 10.92 9.04
CA SER A 10 -1.18 11.38 7.92
C SER A 10 -2.16 11.55 6.75
N SER A 11 -1.93 12.50 5.85
CA SER A 11 -2.81 12.69 4.69
C SER A 11 -3.03 11.38 3.91
N LEU A 12 -2.07 10.44 4.00
CA LEU A 12 -2.13 9.09 3.45
C LEU A 12 -3.16 8.18 4.12
N ASP A 13 -3.38 8.27 5.43
CA ASP A 13 -4.33 7.42 6.17
C ASP A 13 -5.77 7.59 5.70
N ARG A 14 -6.08 8.70 5.02
CA ARG A 14 -7.39 8.99 4.43
C ARG A 14 -7.64 8.22 3.13
N HIS A 15 -6.59 7.68 2.50
CA HIS A 15 -6.72 6.88 1.29
C HIS A 15 -7.02 5.42 1.64
N SER A 16 -8.03 4.84 0.97
CA SER A 16 -8.45 3.45 1.19
C SER A 16 -7.36 2.43 0.83
N TRP A 17 -6.51 2.77 -0.15
CA TRP A 17 -5.39 1.93 -0.59
C TRP A 17 -4.18 1.96 0.35
N PHE A 18 -4.06 2.91 1.28
CA PHE A 18 -2.91 2.98 2.19
C PHE A 18 -3.18 2.28 3.52
N HIS A 19 -2.44 1.23 3.83
CA HIS A 19 -2.66 0.36 4.99
C HIS A 19 -1.63 0.58 6.11
N GLY A 20 -0.64 1.45 5.91
CA GLY A 20 0.41 1.71 6.90
C GLY A 20 1.20 0.45 7.22
N LYS A 21 1.39 0.16 8.51
CA LYS A 21 2.16 -0.99 9.02
C LYS A 21 1.43 -2.32 8.84
N VAL A 22 1.36 -2.79 7.60
CA VAL A 22 0.93 -4.13 7.22
C VAL A 22 2.14 -4.88 6.70
N SER A 23 2.38 -6.08 7.24
CA SER A 23 3.45 -6.97 6.80
C SER A 23 3.21 -7.49 5.37
N ARG A 24 4.24 -8.05 4.76
CA ARG A 24 4.14 -8.73 3.47
C ARG A 24 3.13 -9.87 3.55
N CYS A 25 3.22 -10.70 4.58
CA CYS A 25 2.35 -11.85 4.78
C CYS A 25 0.90 -11.43 5.04
N GLU A 26 0.67 -10.38 5.84
CA GLU A 26 -0.67 -9.83 6.03
C GLU A 26 -1.23 -9.25 4.72
N ALA A 27 -0.41 -8.53 3.95
CA ALA A 27 -0.83 -8.03 2.63
C ALA A 27 -1.21 -9.18 1.68
N GLU A 28 -0.44 -10.27 1.68
CA GLU A 28 -0.74 -11.47 0.90
C GLU A 28 -2.08 -12.08 1.32
N TYR A 29 -2.31 -12.23 2.63
CA TYR A 29 -3.58 -12.71 3.19
C TYR A 29 -4.76 -11.83 2.76
N LEU A 30 -4.64 -10.51 2.89
CA LEU A 30 -5.69 -9.56 2.52
C LEU A 30 -6.04 -9.62 1.04
N LEU A 31 -5.03 -9.84 0.20
CA LEU A 31 -5.19 -9.96 -1.24
C LEU A 31 -5.67 -11.34 -1.66
N THR A 32 -5.73 -12.35 -0.77
CA THR A 32 -6.16 -13.73 -1.11
C THR A 32 -7.61 -13.78 -1.62
N GLN A 33 -8.48 -12.87 -1.16
CA GLN A 33 -9.86 -12.76 -1.62
C GLN A 33 -10.08 -11.64 -2.67
N GLY A 34 -8.98 -11.06 -3.17
CA GLY A 34 -9.02 -10.03 -4.22
C GLY A 34 -9.21 -10.63 -5.61
N ILE A 35 -9.35 -9.73 -6.58
CA ILE A 35 -9.40 -10.02 -8.03
C ILE A 35 -8.15 -9.46 -8.71
N ASN A 36 -7.99 -9.71 -10.01
CA ASN A 36 -6.89 -9.09 -10.78
C ASN A 36 -6.97 -7.56 -10.67
N GLY A 37 -5.85 -6.92 -10.34
CA GLY A 37 -5.79 -5.49 -10.09
C GLY A 37 -6.16 -5.07 -8.66
N SER A 38 -6.49 -6.03 -7.77
CA SER A 38 -6.61 -5.71 -6.35
C SER A 38 -5.26 -5.35 -5.74
N PHE A 39 -5.21 -4.27 -4.97
CA PHE A 39 -3.95 -3.78 -4.44
C PHE A 39 -4.07 -3.07 -3.08
N LEU A 40 -2.93 -2.89 -2.42
CA LEU A 40 -2.74 -1.99 -1.29
C LEU A 40 -1.30 -1.45 -1.26
N VAL A 41 -1.12 -0.32 -0.57
CA VAL A 41 0.17 0.27 -0.25
C VAL A 41 0.42 0.11 1.24
N ARG A 42 1.61 -0.33 1.61
CA ARG A 42 2.03 -0.59 2.99
C ARG A 42 3.41 -0.02 3.25
N ASP A 43 3.75 0.16 4.52
CA ASP A 43 5.11 0.46 4.95
C ASP A 43 6.02 -0.75 4.65
N SER A 44 7.26 -0.46 4.25
CA SER A 44 8.27 -1.49 4.06
C SER A 44 8.74 -2.03 5.42
N GLU A 45 8.72 -3.35 5.57
CA GLU A 45 9.23 -4.01 6.79
C GLU A 45 10.76 -4.00 6.86
N THR A 46 11.40 -4.01 5.70
CA THR A 46 12.87 -4.13 5.61
C THR A 46 13.57 -2.78 5.64
N VAL A 47 12.92 -1.72 5.17
CA VAL A 47 13.52 -0.39 5.07
C VAL A 47 12.59 0.65 5.68
N PRO A 48 12.88 1.12 6.92
CA PRO A 48 12.11 2.15 7.57
C PRO A 48 11.95 3.40 6.69
N GLY A 49 10.72 3.93 6.63
CA GLY A 49 10.40 5.12 5.85
C GLY A 49 10.14 4.88 4.36
N GLN A 50 10.34 3.65 3.86
CA GLN A 50 9.95 3.30 2.49
C GLN A 50 8.59 2.61 2.44
N LEU A 51 7.96 2.66 1.27
CA LEU A 51 6.65 2.09 1.02
C LEU A 51 6.74 0.94 0.02
N SER A 52 5.69 0.13 -0.04
CA SER A 52 5.57 -0.96 -1.00
C SER A 52 4.14 -1.11 -1.48
N ILE A 53 3.97 -1.39 -2.78
CA ILE A 53 2.72 -1.78 -3.39
C ILE A 53 2.65 -3.30 -3.36
N SER A 54 1.53 -3.85 -2.90
CA SER A 54 1.20 -5.27 -3.04
C SER A 54 0.02 -5.38 -4.00
N LEU A 55 0.18 -6.14 -5.09
CA LEU A 55 -0.76 -6.20 -6.21
C LEU A 55 -1.07 -7.66 -6.55
N ARG A 56 -2.35 -8.00 -6.63
CA ARG A 56 -2.82 -9.31 -7.08
C ARG A 56 -3.00 -9.32 -8.59
N TYR A 57 -2.42 -10.33 -9.23
CA TYR A 57 -2.67 -10.64 -10.63
C TYR A 57 -2.44 -12.13 -10.90
N ASP A 58 -3.37 -12.76 -11.62
CA ASP A 58 -3.28 -14.14 -12.09
C ASP A 58 -2.98 -15.14 -10.97
N GLY A 59 -3.72 -15.03 -9.88
CA GLY A 59 -3.57 -15.89 -8.69
C GLY A 59 -2.29 -15.67 -7.89
N ARG A 60 -1.43 -14.71 -8.28
CA ARG A 60 -0.17 -14.37 -7.60
C ARG A 60 -0.22 -12.97 -7.02
N ILE A 61 0.66 -12.73 -6.05
CA ILE A 61 0.79 -11.44 -5.36
C ILE A 61 2.21 -10.93 -5.59
N TYR A 62 2.28 -9.74 -6.19
CA TYR A 62 3.51 -9.08 -6.57
C TYR A 62 3.76 -7.92 -5.62
N HIS A 63 5.02 -7.73 -5.20
CA HIS A 63 5.40 -6.65 -4.31
C HIS A 63 6.41 -5.74 -4.99
N TYR A 64 6.05 -4.47 -5.09
CA TYR A 64 6.89 -3.44 -5.70
C TYR A 64 7.31 -2.46 -4.64
N ARG A 65 8.61 -2.17 -4.60
CA ARG A 65 9.15 -1.14 -3.71
C ARG A 65 8.90 0.23 -4.33
N ILE A 66 8.37 1.16 -3.54
CA ILE A 66 8.29 2.57 -3.93
C ILE A 66 9.54 3.24 -3.36
N ASN A 67 10.41 3.68 -4.27
CA ASN A 67 11.61 4.43 -3.92
C ASN A 67 11.31 5.92 -3.94
N THR A 68 12.15 6.68 -3.24
CA THR A 68 12.18 8.13 -3.27
C THR A 68 13.59 8.56 -3.66
N ASP A 69 13.72 9.45 -4.62
CA ASP A 69 15.02 10.00 -5.00
C ASP A 69 15.43 11.19 -4.12
N GLU A 70 16.61 11.75 -4.40
CA GLU A 70 17.18 12.91 -3.69
C GLU A 70 16.32 14.17 -3.82
N ASN A 71 15.47 14.27 -4.85
CA ASN A 71 14.54 15.38 -5.06
C ASN A 71 13.19 15.14 -4.39
N GLY A 72 13.03 14.04 -3.65
CA GLY A 72 11.79 13.68 -2.98
C GLY A 72 10.72 13.09 -3.91
N GLN A 73 11.07 12.73 -5.15
CA GLN A 73 10.12 12.17 -6.11
C GLN A 73 9.96 10.66 -5.91
N TYR A 74 8.73 10.16 -6.03
CA TYR A 74 8.37 8.76 -5.85
C TYR A 74 8.44 8.01 -7.17
N TYR A 75 8.94 6.77 -7.15
CA TYR A 75 8.97 5.90 -8.34
C TYR A 75 8.99 4.41 -7.99
N VAL A 76 8.50 3.59 -8.92
CA VAL A 76 8.67 2.13 -8.92
C VAL A 76 9.68 1.70 -9.99
N SER A 77 9.52 2.22 -11.21
CA SER A 77 10.50 2.14 -12.28
C SER A 77 11.32 3.43 -12.36
N THR A 78 12.63 3.33 -12.59
CA THR A 78 13.53 4.51 -12.64
C THR A 78 13.24 5.47 -13.79
N GLU A 79 12.39 5.09 -14.74
CA GLU A 79 12.02 5.93 -15.89
C GLU A 79 10.92 6.94 -15.57
N LEU A 80 10.07 6.64 -14.57
CA LEU A 80 8.89 7.45 -14.24
C LEU A 80 8.90 7.89 -12.78
N ARG A 81 8.95 9.21 -12.56
CA ARG A 81 9.01 9.84 -11.24
C ARG A 81 7.81 10.74 -11.03
N PHE A 82 7.29 10.77 -9.80
CA PHE A 82 6.09 11.52 -9.43
C PHE A 82 6.36 12.41 -8.23
N ALA A 83 5.80 13.61 -8.22
CA ALA A 83 5.98 14.54 -7.10
C ALA A 83 5.23 14.08 -5.83
N THR A 84 4.16 13.31 -5.98
CA THR A 84 3.38 12.79 -4.86
C THR A 84 3.07 11.30 -5.05
N LEU A 85 2.87 10.59 -3.94
CA LEU A 85 2.46 9.20 -3.96
C LEU A 85 1.10 9.02 -4.65
N GLN A 86 0.18 9.97 -4.49
CA GLN A 86 -1.13 9.94 -5.14
C GLN A 86 -1.01 9.98 -6.66
N GLN A 87 -0.09 10.78 -7.21
CA GLN A 87 0.17 10.82 -8.65
C GLN A 87 0.72 9.48 -9.14
N LEU A 88 1.65 8.87 -8.41
CA LEU A 88 2.17 7.54 -8.73
C LEU A 88 1.05 6.49 -8.78
N ILE A 89 0.20 6.44 -7.75
CA ILE A 89 -0.91 5.47 -7.69
C ILE A 89 -1.94 5.73 -8.79
N HIS A 90 -2.25 7.00 -9.06
CA HIS A 90 -3.18 7.37 -10.12
C HIS A 90 -2.65 6.97 -11.50
N HIS A 91 -1.38 7.26 -11.81
CA HIS A 91 -0.74 6.84 -13.05
C HIS A 91 -0.87 5.33 -13.25
N HIS A 92 -0.48 4.56 -12.23
CA HIS A 92 -0.53 3.10 -12.29
C HIS A 92 -1.95 2.50 -12.24
N SER A 93 -2.99 3.31 -12.02
CA SER A 93 -4.40 2.90 -12.19
C SER A 93 -4.86 2.96 -13.65
N ILE A 94 -4.14 3.68 -14.51
CA ILE A 94 -4.49 3.91 -15.93
C ILE A 94 -3.51 3.18 -16.85
N THR A 95 -2.21 3.16 -16.52
CA THR A 95 -1.16 2.51 -17.31
C THR A 95 -0.26 1.65 -16.42
N THR A 96 0.19 0.48 -16.90
CA THR A 96 0.97 -0.44 -16.07
C THR A 96 2.41 0.02 -15.84
N ASP A 97 3.09 0.48 -16.90
CA ASP A 97 4.45 1.04 -16.91
C ASP A 97 5.43 0.43 -15.90
N GLY A 98 5.61 -0.89 -16.01
CA GLY A 98 6.53 -1.67 -15.16
C GLY A 98 5.86 -2.47 -14.06
N LEU A 99 4.57 -2.24 -13.78
CA LEU A 99 3.76 -3.17 -12.98
C LEU A 99 3.23 -4.32 -13.84
N VAL A 100 2.94 -5.45 -13.21
CA VAL A 100 2.34 -6.61 -13.89
C VAL A 100 0.90 -6.34 -14.34
N HIS A 101 0.20 -5.42 -13.67
CA HIS A 101 -1.19 -5.04 -13.97
C HIS A 101 -1.51 -3.66 -13.38
N LEU A 102 -2.62 -3.07 -13.81
CA LEU A 102 -3.16 -1.82 -13.28
C LEU A 102 -3.61 -1.93 -11.82
N LEU A 103 -3.46 -0.83 -11.08
CA LEU A 103 -3.96 -0.65 -9.70
C LEU A 103 -5.43 -0.25 -9.70
N LEU A 104 -6.32 -1.24 -9.81
CA LEU A 104 -7.75 -0.98 -10.07
C LEU A 104 -8.60 -0.98 -8.80
N TYR A 105 -8.36 -1.93 -7.90
CA TYR A 105 -9.28 -2.23 -6.81
C TYR A 105 -8.58 -2.13 -5.45
N PRO A 106 -8.64 -0.98 -4.76
CA PRO A 106 -8.02 -0.82 -3.45
C PRO A 106 -8.70 -1.74 -2.42
N ILE A 107 -7.92 -2.48 -1.64
CA ILE A 107 -8.48 -3.32 -0.56
C ILE A 107 -8.96 -2.42 0.59
N ASN A 108 -10.21 -2.65 1.03
CA ASN A 108 -10.80 -1.91 2.15
C ASN A 108 -10.20 -2.32 3.50
N LYS A 109 -9.79 -1.33 4.30
CA LYS A 109 -9.24 -1.51 5.66
C LYS A 109 -10.21 -2.21 6.62
N HIS A 110 -11.51 -2.07 6.41
CA HIS A 110 -12.57 -2.56 7.32
C HIS A 110 -12.78 -4.08 7.35
N LYS A 111 -12.11 -4.86 6.49
CA LYS A 111 -12.05 -6.32 6.64
C LYS A 111 -11.02 -6.77 7.69
N ILE A 112 -10.28 -5.83 8.28
CA ILE A 112 -9.33 -6.05 9.37
C ILE A 112 -9.86 -5.38 10.64
N GLN A 113 -10.99 -5.87 11.15
CA GLN A 113 -11.13 -5.85 12.61
C GLN A 113 -10.44 -7.13 13.07
N PRO A 114 -9.30 -7.06 13.79
CA PRO A 114 -8.93 -8.19 14.62
C PRO A 114 -10.14 -8.43 15.52
N ALA A 115 -10.64 -9.66 15.54
CA ALA A 115 -11.56 -10.08 16.58
C ALA A 115 -10.94 -9.61 17.90
N LEU A 116 -11.67 -8.72 18.57
CA LEU A 116 -11.31 -8.14 19.84
C LEU A 116 -11.23 -9.30 20.84
N PHE A 117 -10.06 -9.93 20.97
CA PHE A 117 -9.76 -10.76 22.14
C PHE A 117 -9.58 -9.81 23.33
N LYS A 118 -10.71 -9.25 23.79
CA LYS A 118 -10.84 -8.86 25.19
C LYS A 118 -10.96 -10.18 25.95
N ILE A 119 -9.87 -10.55 26.59
CA ILE A 119 -9.92 -11.51 27.68
C ILE A 119 -10.07 -10.64 28.93
N ASP A 120 -11.25 -10.68 29.52
CA ASP A 120 -11.50 -10.15 30.88
C ASP A 120 -10.79 -11.03 31.92
#